data_AF-A0A1F6RID8-F1
#
_entry.id   AF-A0A1F6RID8-F1
#
_cell.length_a   1.000
_cell.length_b   1.000
_cell.length_c   1.000
_cell.angle_alpha   90.00
_cell.angle_beta   90.00
_cell.angle_gamma   90.00
#
_symmetry.space_group_name_H-M   'P 1'
#
loop_
_entity.id
_entity.type
_entity.pdbx_description
1 polymer ?
#
loop_
_entity_poly.entity_id
_entity_poly.type
_entity_poly.pdbx_seq_one_letter_code
_entity_poly.pdbx_strand_id
1 'polypeptide(L)'
;MKKLFFILTAAFILTLTSFSNSFAQTAEKSLYERLGSINSIAAVVDDFIDKLLSDPLITANKDVVAGLAHTTKPGLKVLITELLCEKSGGPQKYSGKSMKESHEGLNITDAEWQAMIKDLLASLNKFKVPNKEQIEVIVIVNSTKDDIVTKQAAPAAEAPPAPPPQAAPEAKPAEVQVAPPAPPPQAAPETKPVEVKPAAVEAPPEAKPVEETDSDVDTIEFEGNDPD
;
A
#
# COMPACT_ATOMS: atom_id res chain seq x y z
N MET A 1 -19.48 32.85 -71.67
CA MET A 1 -18.23 32.29 -71.12
C MET A 1 -17.31 33.45 -70.72
N LYS A 2 -16.89 33.50 -69.44
CA LYS A 2 -15.68 34.18 -68.90
C LYS A 2 -15.66 35.73 -69.03
N LYS A 3 -15.63 36.57 -67.98
CA LYS A 3 -15.56 36.43 -66.51
C LYS A 3 -16.21 37.69 -65.91
N LEU A 4 -17.04 37.47 -64.90
CA LEU A 4 -17.64 38.46 -64.01
C LEU A 4 -16.88 38.45 -62.67
N PHE A 5 -17.09 39.48 -61.86
CA PHE A 5 -16.80 39.66 -60.42
C PHE A 5 -15.56 40.51 -60.12
N PHE A 6 -15.74 41.83 -59.96
CA PHE A 6 -16.26 42.60 -58.81
C PHE A 6 -15.26 42.73 -57.65
N ILE A 7 -14.94 44.00 -57.41
CA ILE A 7 -14.06 44.56 -56.39
C ILE A 7 -14.89 44.85 -55.12
N LEU A 8 -14.25 44.77 -53.95
CA LEU A 8 -14.57 45.42 -52.65
C LEU A 8 -15.73 44.89 -51.77
N THR A 9 -15.38 44.21 -50.67
CA THR A 9 -15.98 44.33 -49.30
C THR A 9 -14.94 43.82 -48.28
N ALA A 10 -14.28 44.70 -47.52
CA ALA A 10 -14.65 45.09 -46.14
C ALA A 10 -14.26 44.06 -45.05
N ALA A 11 -13.25 44.46 -44.25
CA ALA A 11 -13.02 44.11 -42.83
C ALA A 11 -13.48 42.72 -42.34
N PHE A 12 -12.56 41.75 -42.27
CA PHE A 12 -12.75 40.58 -41.42
C PHE A 12 -11.93 40.73 -40.13
N ILE A 13 -12.70 40.73 -39.05
CA ILE A 13 -12.40 40.96 -37.65
C ILE A 13 -11.29 40.04 -37.13
N LEU A 14 -10.36 40.68 -36.42
CA LEU A 14 -9.52 40.16 -35.35
C LEU A 14 -10.25 39.14 -34.46
N THR A 15 -9.89 37.86 -34.56
CA THR A 15 -10.00 36.91 -33.46
C THR A 15 -8.69 36.14 -33.31
N LEU A 16 -7.72 36.79 -32.67
CA LEU A 16 -6.63 36.08 -32.02
C LEU A 16 -7.28 35.25 -30.90
N THR A 17 -7.64 34.02 -31.22
CA THR A 17 -8.00 33.04 -30.20
C THR A 17 -6.71 32.70 -29.48
N SER A 18 -6.45 33.39 -28.36
CA SER A 18 -5.51 32.91 -27.36
C SER A 18 -6.05 31.56 -26.87
N PHE A 19 -5.56 30.49 -27.48
CA PHE A 19 -5.61 29.17 -26.87
C PHE A 19 -4.71 29.26 -25.64
N SER A 20 -5.29 29.62 -24.51
CA SER A 20 -4.67 29.38 -23.21
C SER A 20 -4.58 27.87 -23.08
N ASN A 21 -3.49 27.31 -23.57
CA ASN A 21 -3.09 25.95 -23.28
C ASN A 21 -2.72 25.95 -21.79
N SER A 22 -3.74 25.84 -20.93
CA SER A 22 -3.54 25.41 -19.56
C SER A 22 -3.06 23.96 -19.63
N PHE A 23 -1.76 23.80 -19.88
CA PHE A 23 -1.03 22.65 -19.39
C PHE A 23 -1.01 22.76 -17.87
N ALA A 24 -2.17 22.52 -17.24
CA ALA A 24 -2.18 22.05 -15.88
C ALA A 24 -1.49 20.70 -15.94
N GLN A 25 -0.17 20.71 -15.70
CA GLN A 25 0.60 19.52 -15.43
C GLN A 25 -0.02 18.92 -14.17
N THR A 26 -1.00 18.05 -14.36
CA THR A 26 -1.52 17.19 -13.29
C THR A 26 -0.30 16.42 -12.79
N ALA A 27 0.23 16.83 -11.64
CA ALA A 27 1.26 16.08 -10.95
C ALA A 27 0.77 14.63 -10.87
N GLU A 28 1.61 13.69 -11.31
CA GLU A 28 1.26 12.29 -11.23
C GLU A 28 0.98 11.95 -9.76
N LYS A 29 -0.14 11.28 -9.49
CA LYS A 29 -0.49 10.85 -8.15
C LYS A 29 0.66 10.04 -7.55
N SER A 30 0.91 10.24 -6.27
CA SER A 30 1.88 9.42 -5.53
C SER A 30 1.54 7.93 -5.64
N LEU A 31 2.53 7.06 -5.46
CA LEU A 31 2.26 5.62 -5.41
C LEU A 31 1.28 5.30 -4.27
N TYR A 32 1.39 5.98 -3.13
CA TYR A 32 0.46 5.86 -2.00
C TYR A 32 -1.00 6.08 -2.42
N GLU A 33 -1.27 7.15 -3.16
CA GLU A 33 -2.61 7.45 -3.67
C GLU A 33 -3.08 6.41 -4.70
N ARG A 34 -2.19 5.95 -5.59
CA ARG A 34 -2.51 4.92 -6.59
C ARG A 34 -2.77 3.55 -5.96
N LEU A 35 -2.09 3.24 -4.86
CA LEU A 35 -2.31 2.03 -4.06
C LEU A 35 -3.61 2.08 -3.23
N GLY A 36 -4.33 3.20 -3.21
CA GLY A 36 -5.57 3.35 -2.46
C GLY A 36 -5.36 3.72 -0.99
N SER A 37 -4.27 4.43 -0.68
CA SER A 37 -3.94 4.95 0.66
C SER A 37 -3.74 3.88 1.74
N ILE A 38 -3.58 4.30 2.99
CA ILE A 38 -3.20 3.44 4.12
C ILE A 38 -4.07 2.20 4.29
N ASN A 39 -5.39 2.30 4.16
CA ASN A 39 -6.27 1.15 4.40
C ASN A 39 -6.04 0.01 3.40
N SER A 40 -5.80 0.35 2.13
CA SER A 40 -5.53 -0.62 1.07
C SER A 40 -4.14 -1.24 1.25
N ILE A 41 -3.14 -0.41 1.60
CA ILE A 41 -1.79 -0.87 1.91
C ILE A 41 -1.80 -1.81 3.12
N ALA A 42 -2.49 -1.42 4.19
CA ALA A 42 -2.62 -2.21 5.41
C ALA A 42 -3.27 -3.57 5.14
N ALA A 43 -4.28 -3.65 4.27
CA ALA A 43 -4.90 -4.92 3.90
C ALA A 43 -3.93 -5.85 3.15
N VAL A 44 -3.12 -5.31 2.24
CA VAL A 44 -2.07 -6.09 1.55
C VAL A 44 -1.01 -6.56 2.54
N VAL A 45 -0.54 -5.67 3.43
CA VAL A 45 0.46 -5.97 4.46
C VAL A 45 -0.05 -7.03 5.44
N ASP A 46 -1.32 -6.95 5.83
CA ASP A 46 -1.96 -7.92 6.73
C ASP A 46 -1.85 -9.35 6.19
N ASP A 47 -2.22 -9.56 4.92
CA ASP A 47 -2.12 -10.85 4.24
C ASP A 47 -0.65 -11.25 3.97
N PHE A 48 0.21 -10.30 3.63
CA PHE A 48 1.64 -10.56 3.39
C PHE A 48 2.33 -11.06 4.64
N ILE A 49 2.14 -10.41 5.79
CA ILE A 49 2.76 -10.83 7.05
C ILE A 49 2.23 -12.19 7.50
N ASP A 50 0.98 -12.51 7.22
CA ASP A 50 0.43 -13.85 7.49
C ASP A 50 1.14 -14.94 6.68
N LYS A 51 1.46 -14.67 5.41
CA LYS A 51 2.24 -15.58 4.55
C LYS A 51 3.68 -15.69 5.02
N LEU A 52 4.33 -14.55 5.23
CA LEU A 52 5.74 -14.47 5.64
C LEU A 52 6.01 -15.30 6.90
N LEU A 53 5.15 -15.16 7.91
CA LEU A 53 5.28 -15.87 9.18
C LEU A 53 4.89 -17.35 9.11
N SER A 54 4.36 -17.80 7.97
CA SER A 54 3.98 -19.19 7.70
C SER A 54 4.83 -19.84 6.60
N ASP A 55 5.76 -19.11 5.98
CA ASP A 55 6.59 -19.63 4.89
C ASP A 55 7.60 -20.65 5.45
N PRO A 56 7.62 -21.91 4.96
CA PRO A 56 8.51 -22.94 5.48
C PRO A 56 10.01 -22.64 5.34
N LEU A 57 10.42 -21.88 4.32
CA LEU A 57 11.81 -21.52 4.11
C LEU A 57 12.24 -20.46 5.14
N ILE A 58 11.39 -19.47 5.38
CA ILE A 58 11.65 -18.39 6.35
C ILE A 58 11.59 -18.94 7.78
N THR A 59 10.58 -19.75 8.10
CA THR A 59 10.38 -20.32 9.44
C THR A 59 11.39 -21.43 9.79
N ALA A 60 12.13 -21.97 8.82
CA ALA A 60 13.26 -22.85 9.07
C ALA A 60 14.49 -22.12 9.65
N ASN A 61 14.58 -20.80 9.46
CA ASN A 61 15.66 -19.99 10.00
C ASN A 61 15.43 -19.68 11.49
N LYS A 62 16.24 -20.31 12.33
CA LYS A 62 16.13 -20.18 13.79
C LYS A 62 16.45 -18.76 14.28
N ASP A 63 17.32 -18.04 13.59
CA ASP A 63 17.69 -16.67 13.98
C ASP A 63 16.55 -15.71 13.66
N VAL A 64 15.88 -15.86 12.52
CA VAL A 64 14.63 -15.14 12.20
C VAL A 64 13.54 -15.45 13.21
N VAL A 65 13.30 -16.73 13.54
CA VAL A 65 12.29 -17.12 14.54
C VAL A 65 12.61 -16.54 15.92
N ALA A 66 13.87 -16.54 16.34
CA ALA A 66 14.30 -15.94 17.60
C ALA A 66 14.12 -14.41 17.58
N GLY A 67 14.50 -13.73 16.50
CA GLY A 67 14.32 -12.29 16.34
C GLY A 67 12.85 -11.86 16.40
N LEU A 68 11.95 -12.66 15.81
CA LEU A 68 10.51 -12.44 15.87
C LEU A 68 9.92 -12.59 17.28
N ALA A 69 10.58 -13.29 18.21
CA ALA A 69 10.08 -13.40 19.59
C ALA A 69 10.03 -12.04 20.33
N HIS A 70 10.79 -11.05 19.85
CA HIS A 70 10.82 -9.69 20.40
C HIS A 70 9.82 -8.74 19.72
N THR A 71 9.06 -9.21 18.73
CA THR A 71 8.09 -8.42 17.97
C THR A 71 6.74 -9.12 17.93
N THR A 72 5.65 -8.39 18.21
CA THR A 72 4.32 -8.97 18.06
C THR A 72 3.89 -8.94 16.59
N LYS A 73 3.16 -9.97 16.14
CA LYS A 73 2.60 -10.01 14.78
C LYS A 73 1.78 -8.75 14.43
N PRO A 74 0.88 -8.22 15.28
CA PRO A 74 0.21 -6.95 15.02
C PRO A 74 1.17 -5.77 14.92
N GLY A 75 2.18 -5.69 15.79
CA GLY A 75 3.19 -4.63 15.74
C GLY A 75 3.98 -4.66 14.42
N LEU A 76 4.36 -5.84 13.94
CA LEU A 76 5.03 -5.99 12.66
C LEU A 76 4.16 -5.48 11.49
N LYS A 77 2.86 -5.80 11.49
CA LYS A 77 1.91 -5.32 10.47
C LYS A 77 1.83 -3.78 10.46
N VAL A 78 1.82 -3.14 11.62
CA VAL A 78 1.84 -1.67 11.73
C VAL A 78 3.13 -1.11 11.15
N LEU A 79 4.29 -1.61 11.58
CA LEU A 79 5.59 -1.10 11.14
C LEU A 79 5.80 -1.25 9.62
N ILE A 80 5.40 -2.38 9.04
CA ILE A 80 5.52 -2.58 7.59
C ILE A 80 4.51 -1.72 6.81
N THR A 81 3.32 -1.48 7.37
CA THR A 81 2.35 -0.55 6.79
C THR A 81 2.90 0.87 6.77
N GLU A 82 3.46 1.34 7.89
CA GLU A 82 4.09 2.66 7.99
C GLU A 82 5.24 2.81 6.99
N LEU A 83 6.12 1.81 6.90
CA LEU A 83 7.25 1.81 5.97
C LEU A 83 6.78 1.95 4.51
N LEU A 84 5.83 1.12 4.08
CA LEU A 84 5.32 1.18 2.71
C LEU A 84 4.56 2.48 2.45
N CYS A 85 3.79 2.98 3.42
CA CYS A 85 3.10 4.26 3.29
C CYS A 85 4.11 5.40 3.13
N GLU A 86 5.13 5.49 3.98
CA GLU A 86 6.16 6.54 3.86
C GLU A 86 6.90 6.45 2.52
N LYS A 87 7.38 5.26 2.15
CA LYS A 87 8.18 5.07 0.94
C LYS A 87 7.39 5.24 -0.36
N SER A 88 6.07 5.05 -0.32
CA SER A 88 5.18 5.29 -1.46
C SER A 88 4.72 6.76 -1.59
N GLY A 89 5.18 7.65 -0.71
CA GLY A 89 4.86 9.08 -0.73
C GLY A 89 3.64 9.46 0.12
N GLY A 90 3.22 8.58 1.03
CA GLY A 90 2.15 8.84 2.00
C GLY A 90 2.61 9.71 3.18
N PRO A 91 1.66 10.23 3.98
CA PRO A 91 1.95 11.11 5.12
C PRO A 91 2.55 10.39 6.34
N GLN A 92 2.51 9.06 6.37
CA GLN A 92 3.00 8.25 7.48
C GLN A 92 4.53 8.36 7.60
N LYS A 93 5.01 8.15 8.82
CA LYS A 93 6.43 8.05 9.15
C LYS A 93 6.70 6.71 9.77
N TYR A 94 7.71 6.04 9.25
CA TYR A 94 8.20 4.78 9.78
C TYR A 94 8.81 5.02 11.15
N SER A 95 8.21 4.39 12.17
CA SER A 95 8.60 4.54 13.57
C SER A 95 9.54 3.44 14.07
N GLY A 96 9.91 2.48 13.22
CA GLY A 96 10.76 1.35 13.58
C GLY A 96 12.26 1.68 13.56
N LYS A 97 13.06 0.70 14.01
CA LYS A 97 14.52 0.74 13.88
C LYS A 97 14.93 0.73 12.41
N SER A 98 16.17 1.12 12.10
CA SER A 98 16.65 1.00 10.72
C SER A 98 16.57 -0.44 10.19
N MET A 99 16.57 -0.61 8.86
CA MET A 99 16.53 -1.95 8.24
C MET A 99 17.72 -2.80 8.69
N LYS A 100 18.90 -2.20 8.82
CA LYS A 100 20.09 -2.88 9.33
C LYS A 100 19.94 -3.33 10.78
N GLU A 101 19.53 -2.43 11.68
CA GLU A 101 19.36 -2.76 13.11
C GLU A 101 18.22 -3.74 13.37
N SER A 102 17.15 -3.69 12.57
CA SER A 102 16.01 -4.60 12.69
C SER A 102 16.36 -6.04 12.30
N HIS A 103 17.32 -6.21 11.38
CA HIS A 103 17.68 -7.52 10.80
C HIS A 103 19.09 -7.98 11.18
N GLU A 104 19.77 -7.25 12.07
CA GLU A 104 21.09 -7.61 12.58
C GLU A 104 21.04 -8.96 13.28
N GLY A 105 22.00 -9.84 12.93
CA GLY A 105 22.12 -11.17 13.53
C GLY A 105 21.07 -12.19 13.09
N LEU A 106 20.14 -11.83 12.18
CA LEU A 106 19.12 -12.77 11.67
C LEU A 106 19.65 -13.70 10.57
N ASN A 107 20.86 -13.44 10.05
CA ASN A 107 21.52 -14.25 9.02
C ASN A 107 20.63 -14.55 7.80
N ILE A 108 19.85 -13.55 7.37
CA ILE A 108 18.93 -13.69 6.25
C ILE A 108 19.73 -13.89 4.97
N THR A 109 19.35 -14.92 4.22
CA THR A 109 19.97 -15.35 2.96
C THR A 109 19.25 -14.78 1.74
N ASP A 110 19.91 -14.82 0.58
CA ASP A 110 19.28 -14.47 -0.70
C ASP A 110 18.05 -15.34 -1.00
N ALA A 111 18.06 -16.61 -0.62
CA ALA A 111 16.96 -17.52 -0.87
C ALA A 111 15.71 -17.14 -0.05
N GLU A 112 15.89 -16.82 1.23
CA GLU A 112 14.81 -16.33 2.10
C GLU A 112 14.29 -14.96 1.65
N TRP A 113 15.17 -14.08 1.16
CA TRP A 113 14.77 -12.82 0.55
C TRP A 113 13.85 -13.06 -0.66
N GLN A 114 14.21 -13.99 -1.56
CA GLN A 114 13.36 -14.32 -2.71
C GLN A 114 12.03 -14.95 -2.29
N ALA A 115 12.00 -15.76 -1.23
CA ALA A 115 10.75 -16.29 -0.68
C ALA A 115 9.85 -15.17 -0.14
N MET A 116 10.40 -14.21 0.61
CA MET A 116 9.67 -13.03 1.06
C MET A 116 9.10 -12.22 -0.11
N ILE A 117 9.89 -11.98 -1.17
CA ILE A 117 9.42 -11.29 -2.37
C ILE A 117 8.28 -12.05 -3.05
N LYS A 118 8.37 -13.38 -3.12
CA LYS A 118 7.30 -14.24 -3.67
C LYS A 118 6.01 -14.12 -2.86
N ASP A 119 6.10 -14.11 -1.54
CA ASP A 119 4.93 -13.93 -0.67
C ASP A 119 4.30 -12.56 -0.82
N LEU A 120 5.11 -11.50 -0.91
CA LEU A 120 4.63 -10.14 -1.17
C LEU A 120 3.90 -10.06 -2.52
N LEU A 121 4.49 -10.62 -3.58
CA LEU A 121 3.84 -10.70 -4.89
C LEU A 121 2.53 -11.49 -4.84
N ALA A 122 2.46 -12.57 -4.05
CA ALA A 122 1.23 -13.34 -3.89
C ALA A 122 0.12 -12.48 -3.26
N SER A 123 0.44 -11.68 -2.25
CA SER A 123 -0.52 -10.75 -1.64
C SER A 123 -0.93 -9.63 -2.60
N LEU A 124 0.02 -8.98 -3.28
CA LEU A 124 -0.29 -7.96 -4.29
C LEU A 124 -1.22 -8.49 -5.39
N ASN A 125 -0.99 -9.71 -5.85
CA ASN A 125 -1.86 -10.38 -6.82
C ASN A 125 -3.25 -10.71 -6.26
N LYS A 126 -3.34 -11.20 -5.01
CA LYS A 126 -4.62 -11.46 -4.33
C LYS A 126 -5.50 -10.21 -4.28
N PHE A 127 -4.90 -9.06 -3.99
CA PHE A 127 -5.60 -7.76 -3.95
C PHE A 127 -5.72 -7.08 -5.32
N LYS A 128 -5.29 -7.74 -6.40
CA LYS A 128 -5.38 -7.25 -7.78
C LYS A 128 -4.73 -5.86 -7.97
N VAL A 129 -3.62 -5.63 -7.27
CA VAL A 129 -2.82 -4.41 -7.47
C VAL A 129 -2.34 -4.41 -8.93
N PRO A 130 -2.49 -3.30 -9.69
CA PRO A 130 -2.07 -3.31 -11.09
C PRO A 130 -0.55 -3.48 -11.22
N ASN A 131 -0.11 -4.06 -12.33
CA ASN A 131 1.27 -4.50 -12.51
C ASN A 131 2.30 -3.36 -12.33
N LYS A 132 1.97 -2.14 -12.77
CA LYS A 132 2.81 -0.96 -12.60
C LYS A 132 3.11 -0.71 -11.12
N GLU A 133 2.07 -0.63 -10.29
CA GLU A 133 2.20 -0.41 -8.85
C GLU A 133 2.89 -1.58 -8.15
N GLN A 134 2.68 -2.83 -8.60
CA GLN A 134 3.43 -3.98 -8.06
C GLN A 134 4.93 -3.82 -8.26
N ILE A 135 5.37 -3.45 -9.48
CA ILE A 135 6.79 -3.25 -9.78
C ILE A 135 7.38 -2.16 -8.88
N GLU A 136 6.68 -1.04 -8.71
CA GLU A 136 7.16 0.06 -7.87
C GLU A 136 7.27 -0.34 -6.39
N VAL A 137 6.30 -1.11 -5.86
CA VAL A 137 6.38 -1.67 -4.50
C VAL A 137 7.58 -2.61 -4.37
N ILE A 138 7.82 -3.48 -5.35
CA ILE A 138 8.98 -4.38 -5.34
C ILE A 138 10.30 -3.62 -5.44
N VAL A 139 10.36 -2.50 -6.17
CA VAL A 139 11.54 -1.62 -6.20
C VAL A 139 11.79 -0.99 -4.82
N ILE A 140 10.75 -0.50 -4.15
CA ILE A 140 10.85 0.02 -2.78
C ILE A 140 11.41 -1.05 -1.84
N VAL A 141 10.86 -2.27 -1.87
CA VAL A 141 11.30 -3.35 -0.98
C VAL A 141 12.72 -3.80 -1.32
N ASN A 142 13.07 -3.93 -2.60
CA ASN A 142 14.44 -4.27 -2.99
C ASN A 142 15.48 -3.21 -2.62
N SER A 143 15.08 -1.95 -2.45
CA SER A 143 15.99 -0.89 -1.99
C SER A 143 16.51 -1.11 -0.55
N THR A 144 15.86 -1.97 0.25
CA THR A 144 16.30 -2.29 1.61
C THR A 144 17.15 -3.55 1.69
N LYS A 145 17.32 -4.28 0.57
CA LYS A 145 17.96 -5.60 0.55
C LYS A 145 19.39 -5.58 1.10
N ASP A 146 20.18 -4.59 0.74
CA ASP A 146 21.60 -4.50 1.11
C ASP A 146 21.79 -4.30 2.63
N ASP A 147 20.78 -3.77 3.32
CA ASP A 147 20.79 -3.63 4.78
C ASP A 147 20.35 -4.91 5.51
N ILE A 148 19.74 -5.86 4.80
CA ILE A 148 19.03 -7.02 5.39
C ILE A 148 19.72 -8.34 5.07
N VAL A 149 20.10 -8.55 3.81
CA VAL A 149 20.63 -9.83 3.35
C VAL A 149 22.11 -9.92 3.70
N THR A 150 22.44 -10.93 4.49
CA THR A 150 23.83 -11.24 4.80
C THR A 150 24.48 -11.95 3.62
N LYS A 151 25.67 -11.47 3.23
CA LYS A 151 26.49 -12.12 2.20
C LYS A 151 27.21 -13.33 2.79
N GLN A 152 26.47 -14.32 3.24
CA GLN A 152 27.04 -15.60 3.66
C GLN A 152 27.04 -16.55 2.45
N ALA A 153 28.21 -17.12 2.13
CA ALA A 153 28.30 -18.16 1.11
C ALA A 153 27.52 -19.38 1.60
N ALA A 154 26.45 -19.75 0.90
CA ALA A 154 25.73 -20.98 1.17
C ALA A 154 26.70 -22.18 1.16
N PRO A 155 26.58 -23.15 2.09
CA PRO A 155 27.19 -24.45 1.85
C PRO A 155 26.59 -25.01 0.56
N ALA A 156 27.45 -25.54 -0.31
CA ALA A 156 27.08 -26.07 -1.62
C ALA A 156 26.05 -27.20 -1.49
N ALA A 157 24.77 -26.84 -1.47
CA ALA A 157 23.66 -27.71 -1.80
C ALA A 157 23.41 -27.51 -3.30
N GLU A 158 23.73 -28.55 -4.05
CA GLU A 158 23.53 -28.68 -5.49
C GLU A 158 22.07 -28.31 -5.83
N ALA A 159 21.90 -27.13 -6.44
CA ALA A 159 20.61 -26.74 -7.00
C ALA A 159 20.25 -27.75 -8.11
N PRO A 160 19.01 -28.27 -8.18
CA PRO A 160 18.57 -29.00 -9.35
C PRO A 160 18.75 -28.10 -10.58
N PRO A 161 19.19 -28.65 -11.72
CA PRO A 161 19.52 -27.85 -12.89
C PRO A 161 18.31 -27.02 -13.29
N ALA A 162 18.55 -25.71 -13.44
CA ALA A 162 17.57 -24.82 -14.03
C ALA A 162 17.07 -25.45 -15.35
N PRO A 163 15.76 -25.47 -15.62
CA PRO A 163 15.28 -25.87 -16.93
C PRO A 163 15.96 -24.97 -17.98
N PRO A 164 16.37 -25.53 -19.13
CA PRO A 164 17.02 -24.74 -20.17
C PRO A 164 16.14 -23.55 -20.53
N PRO A 165 16.74 -22.39 -20.91
CA PRO A 165 15.97 -21.22 -21.29
C PRO A 165 14.99 -21.65 -22.40
N GLN A 166 13.70 -21.64 -22.07
CA GLN A 166 12.67 -21.80 -23.08
C GLN A 166 12.85 -20.63 -24.03
N ALA A 167 13.22 -20.93 -25.27
CA ALA A 167 13.28 -19.95 -26.33
C ALA A 167 11.95 -19.20 -26.35
N ALA A 168 12.00 -17.88 -26.21
CA ALA A 168 10.86 -17.03 -26.47
C ALA A 168 10.33 -17.40 -27.87
N PRO A 169 9.02 -17.69 -28.04
CA PRO A 169 8.49 -17.72 -29.39
C PRO A 169 8.66 -16.31 -29.96
N GLU A 170 9.37 -16.21 -31.09
CA GLU A 170 9.42 -15.02 -31.91
C GLU A 170 7.98 -14.53 -32.15
N ALA A 171 7.65 -13.40 -31.54
CA ALA A 171 6.39 -12.73 -31.81
C ALA A 171 6.45 -12.15 -33.22
N LYS A 172 5.71 -12.75 -34.15
CA LYS A 172 5.31 -12.09 -35.41
C LYS A 172 4.67 -10.74 -35.07
N PRO A 173 4.85 -9.69 -35.90
CA PRO A 173 4.15 -8.42 -35.69
C PRO A 173 2.64 -8.69 -35.81
N ALA A 174 1.92 -8.54 -34.70
CA ALA A 174 0.47 -8.55 -34.72
C ALA A 174 -0.02 -7.25 -35.36
N GLU A 175 -0.70 -7.39 -36.48
CA GLU A 175 -1.44 -6.34 -37.15
C GLU A 175 -2.46 -5.73 -36.17
N VAL A 176 -2.34 -4.42 -35.95
CA VAL A 176 -3.20 -3.63 -35.06
C VAL A 176 -4.60 -3.59 -35.67
N GLN A 177 -5.50 -4.46 -35.20
CA GLN A 177 -6.93 -4.26 -35.38
C GLN A 177 -7.41 -3.26 -34.33
N VAL A 178 -7.70 -2.05 -34.79
CA VAL A 178 -8.36 -1.01 -33.99
C VAL A 178 -9.76 -1.52 -33.66
N ALA A 179 -9.97 -1.90 -32.39
CA ALA A 179 -11.31 -2.19 -31.89
C ALA A 179 -12.17 -0.91 -31.98
N PRO A 180 -13.44 -0.99 -32.40
CA PRO A 180 -14.33 0.16 -32.41
C PRO A 180 -14.56 0.71 -30.99
N PRO A 181 -14.80 2.02 -30.84
CA PRO A 181 -14.98 2.65 -29.54
C PRO A 181 -16.16 2.04 -28.78
N ALA A 182 -15.98 1.85 -27.48
CA ALA A 182 -17.03 1.40 -26.58
C ALA A 182 -18.25 2.34 -26.64
N PRO A 183 -19.49 1.83 -26.59
CA PRO A 183 -20.67 2.67 -26.52
C PRO A 183 -20.69 3.48 -25.20
N PRO A 184 -21.30 4.68 -25.20
CA PRO A 184 -21.38 5.51 -24.01
C PRO A 184 -22.11 4.79 -22.86
N PRO A 185 -21.77 5.10 -21.59
CA PRO A 185 -22.41 4.47 -20.44
C PRO A 185 -23.92 4.73 -20.48
N GLN A 186 -24.70 3.65 -20.46
CA GLN A 186 -26.15 3.74 -20.27
C GLN A 186 -26.42 4.28 -18.87
N ALA A 187 -27.32 5.25 -18.78
CA ALA A 187 -27.76 5.84 -17.52
C ALA A 187 -28.24 4.74 -16.55
N ALA A 188 -27.74 4.78 -15.31
CA ALA A 188 -28.23 3.93 -14.24
C ALA A 188 -29.75 4.14 -14.05
N PRO A 189 -30.52 3.08 -13.76
CA PRO A 189 -31.93 3.25 -13.42
C PRO A 189 -32.06 4.08 -12.14
N GLU A 190 -32.88 5.13 -12.18
CA GLU A 190 -33.25 5.92 -11.01
C GLU A 190 -33.85 5.03 -9.92
N THR A 191 -33.14 4.85 -8.82
CA THR A 191 -33.68 4.23 -7.63
C THR A 191 -34.58 5.25 -6.93
N LYS A 192 -35.90 4.97 -6.88
CA LYS A 192 -36.85 5.72 -6.05
C LYS A 192 -36.35 5.81 -4.60
N PRO A 193 -36.54 6.94 -3.91
CA PRO A 193 -36.22 7.05 -2.49
C PRO A 193 -37.01 6.00 -1.71
N VAL A 194 -36.30 5.19 -0.92
CA VAL A 194 -36.91 4.37 0.13
C VAL A 194 -37.34 5.33 1.23
N GLU A 195 -38.65 5.48 1.43
CA GLU A 195 -39.21 6.19 2.57
C GLU A 195 -38.89 5.40 3.84
N VAL A 196 -37.85 5.84 4.56
CA VAL A 196 -37.51 5.31 5.88
C VAL A 196 -38.48 5.93 6.88
N LYS A 197 -39.51 5.16 7.25
CA LYS A 197 -40.37 5.46 8.41
C LYS A 197 -39.48 5.56 9.65
N PRO A 198 -39.57 6.63 10.46
CA PRO A 198 -38.73 6.75 11.64
C PRO A 198 -39.08 5.65 12.64
N ALA A 199 -38.10 4.80 12.95
CA ALA A 199 -38.16 3.92 14.10
C ALA A 199 -38.11 4.80 15.36
N ALA A 200 -39.05 4.58 16.27
CA ALA A 200 -39.05 5.21 17.58
C ALA A 200 -37.74 4.86 18.29
N VAL A 201 -36.96 5.89 18.60
CA VAL A 201 -35.85 5.77 19.55
C VAL A 201 -36.50 5.57 20.92
N GLU A 202 -36.45 4.35 21.44
CA GLU A 202 -36.66 4.13 22.88
C GLU A 202 -35.58 4.92 23.63
N ALA A 203 -36.03 5.76 24.55
CA ALA A 203 -35.14 6.51 25.44
C ALA A 203 -34.30 5.53 26.27
N PRO A 204 -33.01 5.81 26.49
CA PRO A 204 -32.20 5.02 27.42
C PRO A 204 -32.80 5.07 28.83
N PRO A 205 -32.72 3.98 29.62
CA PRO A 205 -33.20 4.00 30.99
C PRO A 205 -32.42 5.03 31.82
N GLU A 206 -33.18 5.82 32.57
CA GLU A 206 -32.72 6.84 33.50
C GLU A 206 -31.72 6.21 34.50
N ALA A 207 -30.50 6.74 34.55
CA ALA A 207 -29.50 6.33 35.53
C ALA A 207 -30.00 6.72 36.93
N LYS A 208 -30.14 5.74 37.83
CA LYS A 208 -30.44 5.99 39.23
C LYS A 208 -29.31 6.83 39.86
N PRO A 209 -29.62 7.77 40.77
CA PRO A 209 -28.61 8.53 41.50
C PRO A 209 -27.69 7.56 42.25
N VAL A 210 -26.37 7.72 42.07
CA VAL A 210 -25.38 7.06 42.91
C VAL A 210 -25.47 7.73 44.28
N GLU A 211 -25.92 6.97 45.26
CA GLU A 211 -25.88 7.37 46.67
C GLU A 211 -24.40 7.44 47.07
N GLU A 212 -23.93 8.66 47.33
CA GLU A 212 -22.57 8.95 47.77
C GLU A 212 -22.42 8.42 49.20
N THR A 213 -21.92 7.19 49.35
CA THR A 213 -21.58 6.64 50.66
C THR A 213 -20.26 7.24 51.10
N ASP A 214 -20.36 8.26 51.96
CA ASP A 214 -19.31 8.75 52.83
C ASP A 214 -18.66 7.54 53.53
N SER A 215 -17.47 7.17 53.09
CA SER A 215 -16.62 6.17 53.74
C SER A 215 -15.24 6.78 53.89
N ASP A 216 -15.06 7.41 55.05
CA ASP A 216 -13.83 7.47 55.84
C ASP A 216 -12.53 7.43 55.05
N VAL A 217 -12.04 8.63 54.69
CA VAL A 217 -10.63 8.83 54.37
C VAL A 217 -9.85 8.68 55.68
N ASP A 218 -9.40 7.46 55.93
CA ASP A 218 -8.44 7.17 56.98
C ASP A 218 -7.16 7.95 56.71
N THR A 219 -6.79 8.78 57.69
CA THR A 219 -5.61 9.63 57.67
C THR A 219 -4.38 8.75 57.76
N ILE A 220 -3.69 8.55 56.64
CA ILE A 220 -2.38 7.89 56.63
C ILE A 220 -1.34 8.93 57.07
N GLU A 221 -1.00 8.93 58.35
CA GLU A 221 0.13 9.68 58.89
C GLU A 221 1.43 9.18 58.25
N PHE A 222 2.08 10.05 57.49
CA PHE A 222 3.44 9.84 56.98
C PHE A 222 4.41 10.21 58.11
N GLU A 223 4.81 9.23 58.94
CA GLU A 223 5.94 9.42 59.84
C GLU A 223 7.21 9.70 59.03
N GLY A 224 7.82 10.86 59.32
CA GLY A 224 9.05 11.33 58.72
C GLY A 224 10.23 10.44 59.09
N ASN A 225 10.91 9.95 58.06
CA ASN A 225 12.24 9.38 58.19
C ASN A 225 13.26 10.47 57.87
N ASP A 226 13.66 11.23 58.90
CA ASP A 226 14.87 12.07 58.86
C ASP A 226 16.10 11.20 59.18
N PRO A 227 17.17 11.24 58.38
CA PRO A 227 18.49 10.79 58.78
C PRO A 227 19.39 11.99 59.14
N ASP A 228 19.83 12.07 60.40
CA ASP A 228 21.21 12.37 60.86
C ASP A 228 21.31 12.36 62.39
#